data_AF-A0A2N9ECN2-F1
#
_entry.id   AF-A0A2N9ECN2-F1
#
_cell.length_a   1.000
_cell.length_b   1.000
_cell.length_c   1.000
_cell.angle_alpha   90.00
_cell.angle_beta   90.00
_cell.angle_gamma   90.00
#
_symmetry.space_group_name_H-M   'P 1'
#
loop_
_entity.id
_entity.type
_entity.pdbx_description
1 polymer ?
#
loop_
_entity_poly.entity_id
_entity_poly.type
_entity_poly.pdbx_seq_one_letter_code
_entity_poly.pdbx_strand_id
1 'polypeptide(L)'
;MSEGKRHRDLTPLRMCRGLMCLLVLLSTAFMMLVYFGFLGAVMLRLFSIYYSRKTTSFFFGAWLALWPFLFEKINRTKVVFSGETVPARERVLLIANHRTEVDWMYLWDLALRKGCQGYIKYILKSSLMKLPVFGWGFHILEFISVERKWEVDESTMRQMLSTFKDPQDALWLALFPEGTDYT
;
A
#
# COMPACT_ATOMS: atom_id res chain seq x y z
N MET A 1 31.01 0.25 30.13
CA MET A 1 29.74 -0.29 30.66
C MET A 1 28.98 -0.91 29.51
N SER A 2 28.57 -2.17 29.68
CA SER A 2 28.04 -3.10 28.68
C SER A 2 27.06 -2.50 27.67
N GLU A 3 27.40 -2.61 26.38
CA GLU A 3 26.43 -2.62 25.29
C GLU A 3 25.53 -3.85 25.47
N GLY A 4 24.36 -3.65 26.06
CA GLY A 4 23.36 -4.70 26.22
C GLY A 4 22.79 -5.09 24.85
N LYS A 5 23.03 -6.34 24.43
CA LYS A 5 22.36 -6.95 23.26
C LYS A 5 20.85 -6.72 23.37
N ARG A 6 20.31 -5.82 22.55
CA ARG A 6 18.90 -5.43 22.52
C ARG A 6 18.07 -6.37 21.64
N HIS A 7 18.39 -7.67 21.63
CA HIS A 7 17.56 -8.68 20.99
C HIS A 7 16.87 -9.50 22.07
N ARG A 8 15.56 -9.30 22.20
CA ARG A 8 14.73 -10.16 23.04
C ARG A 8 14.61 -11.51 22.35
N ASP A 9 14.83 -12.59 23.09
CA ASP A 9 14.72 -13.93 22.53
C ASP A 9 13.32 -14.22 21.97
N LEU A 10 13.30 -14.96 20.85
CA LEU A 10 12.08 -15.46 20.21
C LEU A 10 11.52 -16.62 21.03
N THR A 11 10.71 -16.30 22.02
CA THR A 11 9.96 -17.32 22.78
C THR A 11 8.97 -18.06 21.86
N PRO A 12 8.66 -19.35 22.10
CA PRO A 12 7.69 -20.11 21.31
C PRO A 12 6.33 -19.40 21.16
N LEU A 13 5.83 -18.78 22.24
CA LEU A 13 4.57 -18.02 22.21
C LEU A 13 4.60 -16.85 21.21
N ARG A 14 5.71 -16.10 21.15
CA ARG A 14 5.89 -14.98 20.21
C ARG A 14 5.99 -15.48 18.78
N MET A 15 6.66 -16.62 18.56
CA MET A 15 6.75 -17.26 17.26
C MET A 15 5.37 -17.73 16.79
N CYS A 16 4.62 -18.46 17.62
CA CYS A 16 3.25 -18.86 17.30
C CYS A 16 2.35 -17.65 17.00
N ARG A 17 2.43 -16.59 17.81
CA ARG A 17 1.67 -15.36 17.55
C ARG A 17 2.03 -14.72 16.21
N GLY A 18 3.33 -14.65 15.89
CA GLY A 18 3.82 -14.13 14.61
C GLY A 18 3.35 -14.97 13.43
N LEU A 19 3.41 -16.30 13.55
CA LEU A 19 2.92 -17.24 12.52
C LEU A 19 1.42 -17.10 12.30
N MET A 20 0.63 -16.98 13.37
CA MET A 20 -0.82 -16.74 13.26
C MET A 20 -1.12 -15.42 12.56
N CYS A 21 -0.40 -14.35 12.91
CA CYS A 21 -0.52 -13.06 12.24
C CYS A 21 -0.19 -13.17 10.74
N LEU A 22 0.91 -13.84 10.41
CA LEU A 22 1.34 -14.04 9.03
C LEU A 22 0.31 -14.87 8.24
N LEU A 23 -0.20 -15.95 8.82
CA LEU A 23 -1.24 -16.78 8.22
C LEU A 23 -2.51 -15.99 7.92
N VAL A 24 -2.98 -15.15 8.87
CA VAL A 24 -4.12 -14.26 8.65
C VAL A 24 -3.84 -13.26 7.52
N LEU A 25 -2.67 -12.62 7.50
CA LEU A 25 -2.31 -11.66 6.46
C LEU A 25 -2.23 -12.31 5.07
N LEU A 26 -1.58 -13.46 4.95
CA LEU A 26 -1.42 -14.17 3.68
C LEU A 26 -2.74 -14.75 3.17
N SER A 27 -3.54 -15.36 4.06
CA SER A 27 -4.85 -15.90 3.68
C SER A 27 -5.80 -14.79 3.23
N THR A 28 -5.87 -13.67 3.96
CA THR A 28 -6.72 -12.54 3.58
C THR A 28 -6.22 -11.86 2.31
N ALA A 29 -4.90 -11.73 2.11
CA ALA A 29 -4.32 -11.22 0.86
C ALA A 29 -4.67 -12.12 -0.34
N PHE A 30 -4.59 -13.44 -0.17
CA PHE A 30 -4.97 -14.40 -1.20
C PHE A 30 -6.46 -14.30 -1.54
N MET A 31 -7.34 -14.27 -0.54
CA MET A 31 -8.78 -14.12 -0.75
C MET A 31 -9.12 -12.81 -1.48
N MET A 32 -8.44 -11.74 -1.10
CA MET A 32 -8.53 -10.41 -1.72
C MET A 32 -8.13 -10.42 -3.20
N LEU A 33 -6.99 -11.01 -3.53
CA LEU A 33 -6.48 -11.03 -4.90
C LEU A 33 -7.28 -11.94 -5.83
N VAL A 34 -7.63 -13.14 -5.35
CA VAL A 34 -8.27 -14.17 -6.17
C VAL A 34 -9.75 -13.90 -6.38
N TYR A 35 -10.50 -13.61 -5.32
CA TYR A 35 -11.95 -13.52 -5.41
C TYR A 35 -12.43 -12.09 -5.69
N PHE A 36 -11.87 -11.10 -4.98
CA PHE A 36 -12.37 -9.73 -5.06
C PHE A 36 -11.65 -8.90 -6.13
N GLY A 37 -10.34 -9.10 -6.31
CA GLY A 37 -9.52 -8.43 -7.32
C GLY A 37 -9.82 -8.90 -8.74
N PHE A 38 -9.82 -10.21 -8.98
CA PHE A 38 -10.01 -10.73 -10.34
C PHE A 38 -11.48 -10.75 -10.78
N LEU A 39 -12.39 -11.27 -9.95
CA LEU A 39 -13.79 -11.45 -10.38
C LEU A 39 -14.59 -10.14 -10.30
N GLY A 40 -14.45 -9.38 -9.21
CA GLY A 40 -15.22 -8.16 -8.97
C GLY A 40 -14.73 -6.98 -9.80
N ALA A 41 -13.42 -6.70 -9.76
CA ALA A 41 -12.88 -5.51 -10.41
C ALA A 41 -12.90 -5.60 -11.94
N VAL A 42 -12.54 -6.76 -12.52
CA VAL A 42 -12.49 -6.94 -13.98
C VAL A 42 -13.89 -6.87 -14.58
N MET A 43 -14.87 -7.57 -13.99
CA MET A 43 -16.24 -7.58 -14.50
C MET A 43 -16.87 -6.19 -14.40
N LEU A 44 -16.73 -5.50 -13.25
CA LEU A 44 -17.24 -4.14 -13.10
C LEU A 44 -16.54 -3.15 -14.04
N ARG A 45 -15.26 -3.36 -14.35
CA ARG A 45 -14.49 -2.46 -15.22
C ARG A 45 -15.03 -2.44 -16.65
N LEU A 46 -15.63 -3.53 -17.12
CA LEU A 46 -16.31 -3.58 -18.43
C LEU A 46 -17.52 -2.65 -18.50
N PHE A 47 -18.16 -2.36 -17.36
CA PHE A 47 -19.34 -1.49 -17.29
C PHE A 47 -19.01 -0.06 -16.83
N SER A 48 -18.10 0.09 -15.86
CA SER A 48 -17.70 1.39 -15.32
C SER A 48 -16.35 1.34 -14.61
N ILE A 49 -15.42 2.17 -15.07
CA ILE A 49 -14.11 2.36 -14.43
C ILE A 49 -14.27 2.94 -13.03
N TYR A 50 -15.16 3.93 -12.84
CA TYR A 50 -15.40 4.56 -11.54
C TYR A 50 -15.84 3.55 -10.47
N TYR A 51 -16.87 2.74 -10.75
CA TYR A 51 -17.34 1.74 -9.79
C TYR A 51 -16.33 0.62 -9.57
N SER A 52 -15.59 0.23 -10.61
CA SER A 52 -14.48 -0.73 -10.47
C SER A 52 -13.41 -0.22 -9.51
N ARG A 53 -12.98 1.04 -9.67
CA ARG A 53 -12.01 1.71 -8.77
C ARG A 53 -12.54 1.79 -7.35
N LYS A 54 -13.76 2.26 -7.15
CA LYS A 54 -14.39 2.40 -5.82
C LYS A 54 -14.48 1.07 -5.09
N THR A 55 -14.93 0.01 -5.76
CA THR A 55 -15.03 -1.34 -5.20
C THR A 55 -13.66 -1.90 -4.87
N THR A 56 -12.71 -1.80 -5.80
CA THR A 56 -11.33 -2.26 -5.58
C THR A 56 -10.70 -1.53 -4.39
N SER A 57 -10.86 -0.21 -4.31
CA SER A 57 -10.36 0.62 -3.21
C SER A 57 -11.02 0.28 -1.87
N PHE A 58 -12.32 -0.02 -1.84
CA PHE A 58 -12.98 -0.45 -0.60
C PHE A 58 -12.34 -1.72 -0.04
N PHE A 59 -12.24 -2.77 -0.85
CA PHE A 59 -11.68 -4.04 -0.41
C PHE A 59 -10.18 -3.91 -0.08
N PHE A 60 -9.41 -3.21 -0.93
CA PHE A 60 -7.99 -2.98 -0.70
C PHE A 60 -7.75 -2.20 0.60
N GLY A 61 -8.56 -1.17 0.85
CA GLY A 61 -8.52 -0.39 2.09
C GLY A 61 -8.85 -1.24 3.32
N ALA A 62 -9.87 -2.09 3.24
CA ALA A 62 -10.23 -3.00 4.33
C ALA A 62 -9.10 -3.99 4.67
N TRP A 63 -8.43 -4.52 3.65
CA TRP A 63 -7.26 -5.39 3.84
C TRP A 63 -6.07 -4.62 4.40
N LEU A 64 -5.74 -3.46 3.82
CA LEU A 64 -4.66 -2.60 4.31
C LEU A 64 -4.87 -2.16 5.77
N ALA A 65 -6.11 -1.93 6.20
CA ALA A 65 -6.44 -1.53 7.57
C ALA A 65 -6.02 -2.58 8.63
N LEU A 66 -5.85 -3.85 8.25
CA LEU A 66 -5.32 -4.89 9.12
C LEU A 66 -3.90 -4.56 9.61
N TRP A 67 -3.10 -3.86 8.81
CA TRP A 67 -1.72 -3.50 9.17
C TRP A 67 -1.64 -2.46 10.29
N PRO A 68 -2.22 -1.25 10.18
CA PRO A 68 -2.32 -0.31 11.30
C PRO A 68 -2.93 -0.95 12.54
N PHE A 69 -3.98 -1.77 12.38
CA PHE A 69 -4.59 -2.48 13.51
C PHE A 69 -3.59 -3.42 14.21
N LEU A 70 -2.88 -4.25 13.45
CA LEU A 70 -1.90 -5.19 14.00
C LEU A 70 -0.76 -4.45 14.69
N PHE A 71 -0.28 -3.35 14.13
CA PHE A 71 0.83 -2.62 14.72
C PHE A 71 0.42 -1.79 15.94
N GLU A 72 -0.63 -0.98 15.83
CA GLU A 72 -1.02 -0.11 16.93
C GLU A 72 -1.73 -0.87 18.05
N LYS A 73 -2.57 -1.87 17.72
CA LYS A 73 -3.40 -2.56 18.73
C LYS A 73 -2.75 -3.84 19.24
N ILE A 74 -2.21 -4.68 18.36
CA ILE A 74 -1.61 -5.96 18.78
C ILE A 74 -0.16 -5.76 19.24
N ASN A 75 0.64 -5.04 18.46
CA ASN A 75 2.06 -4.80 18.79
C ASN A 75 2.28 -3.59 19.71
N ARG A 76 1.23 -2.82 20.02
CA ARG A 76 1.29 -1.64 20.91
C ARG A 76 2.26 -0.57 20.41
N THR A 77 2.46 -0.49 19.09
CA THR A 77 3.29 0.54 18.47
C THR A 77 2.53 1.87 18.51
N LYS A 78 3.18 2.93 18.99
CA LYS A 78 2.61 4.27 18.99
C LYS A 78 3.07 5.02 17.74
N VAL A 79 2.14 5.30 16.83
CA VAL A 79 2.39 6.16 15.66
C VAL A 79 2.04 7.60 16.02
N VAL A 80 2.94 8.54 15.74
CA VAL A 80 2.77 9.97 16.06
C VAL A 80 2.87 10.78 14.76
N PHE A 81 1.84 11.56 14.48
CA PHE A 81 1.83 12.54 13.39
C PHE A 81 2.07 13.92 13.99
N SER A 82 2.94 14.71 13.35
CA SER A 82 3.25 16.08 13.75
C SER A 82 3.33 16.98 12.51
N GLY A 83 3.08 18.28 12.68
CA GLY A 83 2.96 19.24 11.59
C GLY A 83 1.50 19.52 11.20
N GLU A 84 1.31 20.02 9.98
CA GLU A 84 0.00 20.41 9.47
C GLU A 84 -0.89 19.20 9.14
N THR A 85 -2.20 19.42 9.22
CA THR A 85 -3.17 18.36 8.94
C THR A 85 -3.45 18.26 7.44
N VAL A 86 -3.32 17.06 6.89
CA VAL A 86 -3.76 16.77 5.51
C VAL A 86 -5.29 16.91 5.40
N PRO A 87 -5.84 17.64 4.43
CA PRO A 87 -7.29 17.74 4.22
C PRO A 87 -7.93 16.38 3.94
N ALA A 88 -9.15 16.18 4.41
CA ALA A 88 -9.92 14.99 4.05
C ALA A 88 -10.53 15.18 2.65
N ARG A 89 -10.67 14.08 1.90
CA ARG A 89 -11.32 14.03 0.58
C ARG A 89 -10.60 14.79 -0.54
N GLU A 90 -9.37 15.22 -0.32
CA GLU A 90 -8.50 15.76 -1.37
C GLU A 90 -7.60 14.69 -1.97
N ARG A 91 -7.09 14.98 -3.17
CA ARG A 91 -6.04 14.20 -3.80
C ARG A 91 -4.70 14.61 -3.22
N VAL A 92 -3.89 13.62 -2.88
CA VAL A 92 -2.65 13.85 -2.14
C VAL A 92 -1.49 13.19 -2.87
N LEU A 93 -0.39 13.94 -3.01
CA LEU A 93 0.92 13.42 -3.38
C LEU A 93 1.71 13.21 -2.08
N LEU A 94 1.93 11.96 -1.70
CA LEU A 94 2.75 11.57 -0.57
C LEU A 94 4.19 11.36 -1.06
N ILE A 95 5.09 12.18 -0.52
CA ILE A 95 6.54 12.06 -0.75
C ILE A 95 7.17 11.72 0.59
N ALA A 96 7.89 10.60 0.64
CA ALA A 96 8.59 10.15 1.82
C ALA A 96 9.99 9.63 1.47
N ASN A 97 10.90 9.71 2.44
CA ASN A 97 12.21 9.06 2.39
C ASN A 97 12.07 7.54 2.59
N HIS A 98 13.00 6.75 2.03
CA HIS A 98 13.00 5.29 2.14
C HIS A 98 14.16 4.81 3.02
N ARG A 99 13.83 4.44 4.25
CA ARG A 99 14.77 4.05 5.29
C ARG A 99 14.62 2.59 5.68
N THR A 100 13.42 2.02 5.53
CA THR A 100 13.12 0.65 5.93
C THR A 100 12.10 0.01 5.01
N GLU A 101 12.13 -1.32 4.95
CA GLU A 101 11.14 -2.13 4.21
C GLU A 101 9.68 -1.90 4.67
N VAL A 102 9.48 -1.32 5.87
CA VAL A 102 8.17 -1.11 6.49
C VAL A 102 7.67 0.33 6.43
N ASP A 103 8.35 1.22 5.70
CA ASP A 103 8.00 2.65 5.64
C ASP A 103 6.59 2.91 5.14
N TRP A 104 6.09 2.05 4.24
CA TRP A 104 4.72 2.10 3.70
C TRP A 104 3.66 2.14 4.79
N MET A 105 3.95 1.57 5.95
CA MET A 105 3.01 1.50 7.06
C MET A 105 2.69 2.87 7.66
N TYR A 106 3.66 3.79 7.72
CA TYR A 106 3.38 5.15 8.18
C TYR A 106 2.39 5.86 7.26
N LEU A 107 2.51 5.61 5.95
CA LEU A 107 1.57 6.14 4.95
C LEU A 107 0.19 5.49 5.08
N TRP A 108 0.12 4.19 5.40
CA TRP A 108 -1.14 3.50 5.68
C TRP A 108 -1.86 4.05 6.90
N ASP A 109 -1.13 4.28 8.00
CA ASP A 109 -1.68 4.87 9.22
C ASP A 109 -2.23 6.27 9.01
N LEU A 110 -1.54 7.09 8.20
CA LEU A 110 -1.99 8.43 7.82
C LEU A 110 -3.26 8.36 6.96
N ALA A 111 -3.22 7.55 5.90
CA ALA A 111 -4.32 7.42 4.96
C ALA A 111 -5.57 6.83 5.64
N LEU A 112 -5.41 5.90 6.59
CA LEU A 112 -6.50 5.36 7.41
C LEU A 112 -7.19 6.47 8.22
N ARG A 113 -6.42 7.31 8.92
CA ARG A 113 -6.96 8.45 9.71
C ARG A 113 -7.67 9.48 8.85
N LYS A 114 -7.41 9.53 7.54
CA LYS A 114 -8.08 10.41 6.58
C LYS A 114 -9.19 9.73 5.77
N GLY A 115 -9.45 8.44 6.01
CA GLY A 115 -10.45 7.67 5.26
C GLY A 115 -10.06 7.42 3.81
N CYS A 116 -8.77 7.52 3.47
CA CYS A 116 -8.25 7.46 2.12
C CYS A 116 -7.36 6.22 1.86
N GLN A 117 -7.23 5.30 2.83
CA GLN A 117 -6.32 4.15 2.75
C GLN A 117 -6.53 3.28 1.51
N GLY A 118 -7.77 3.06 1.09
CA GLY A 118 -8.09 2.28 -0.12
C GLY A 118 -7.71 2.97 -1.44
N TYR A 119 -7.47 4.28 -1.42
CA TYR A 119 -7.14 5.09 -2.59
C TYR A 119 -5.65 5.36 -2.72
N ILE A 120 -4.82 4.76 -1.84
CA ILE A 120 -3.38 4.86 -1.97
C ILE A 120 -2.89 4.08 -3.18
N LYS A 121 -2.05 4.71 -4.00
CA LYS A 121 -1.42 4.14 -5.19
C LYS A 121 0.09 4.31 -5.07
N TYR A 122 0.84 3.33 -5.55
CA TYR A 122 2.30 3.34 -5.43
C TYR A 122 2.99 3.49 -6.77
N ILE A 123 4.11 4.20 -6.74
CA ILE A 123 5.13 4.12 -7.78
C ILE A 123 6.11 3.02 -7.37
N LEU A 124 6.14 1.92 -8.12
CA LEU A 124 6.88 0.70 -7.80
C LEU A 124 7.87 0.34 -8.91
N LYS A 125 8.96 -0.33 -8.52
CA LYS A 125 9.94 -0.88 -9.46
C LYS A 125 9.27 -1.89 -10.41
N SER A 126 9.54 -1.77 -11.71
CA SER A 126 8.95 -2.62 -12.75
C SER A 126 9.19 -4.11 -12.55
N SER A 127 10.29 -4.50 -11.89
CA SER A 127 10.56 -5.90 -11.55
C SER A 127 9.53 -6.49 -10.57
N LEU A 128 8.94 -5.69 -9.68
CA LEU A 128 7.90 -6.14 -8.75
C LEU A 128 6.58 -6.43 -9.48
N MET A 129 6.30 -5.68 -10.54
CA MET A 129 5.11 -5.89 -11.38
C MET A 129 5.16 -7.22 -12.13
N LYS A 130 6.34 -7.83 -12.27
CA LYS A 130 6.55 -9.12 -12.95
C LYS A 130 6.36 -10.33 -12.03
N LEU A 131 6.15 -10.12 -10.73
CA LEU A 131 5.93 -11.23 -9.80
C LEU A 131 4.58 -11.91 -10.06
N PRO A 132 4.52 -13.25 -10.08
CA PRO A 132 3.25 -13.96 -10.24
C PRO A 132 2.31 -13.61 -9.08
N VAL A 133 1.01 -13.52 -9.37
CA VAL A 133 -0.06 -13.13 -8.42
C VAL A 133 0.03 -11.67 -7.97
N PHE A 134 1.14 -11.24 -7.36
CA PHE A 134 1.35 -9.87 -6.90
C PHE A 134 1.32 -8.85 -8.03
N GLY A 135 1.98 -9.15 -9.16
CA GLY A 135 1.98 -8.29 -10.34
C GLY A 135 0.57 -8.02 -10.87
N TRP A 136 -0.27 -9.06 -10.96
CA TRP A 136 -1.68 -8.92 -11.34
C TRP A 136 -2.44 -8.04 -10.35
N GLY A 137 -2.21 -8.25 -9.04
CA GLY A 137 -2.76 -7.41 -7.99
C GLY A 137 -2.39 -5.94 -8.16
N PHE A 138 -1.11 -5.64 -8.39
CA PHE A 138 -0.63 -4.28 -8.59
C PHE A 138 -1.21 -3.62 -9.85
N HIS A 139 -1.43 -4.37 -10.93
CA HIS A 139 -2.12 -3.88 -12.11
C HIS A 139 -3.61 -3.58 -11.86
N ILE A 140 -4.32 -4.46 -11.16
CA ILE A 140 -5.73 -4.24 -10.75
C ILE A 140 -5.83 -3.01 -9.84
N LEU A 141 -4.86 -2.84 -8.95
CA LEU A 141 -4.75 -1.69 -8.07
C LEU A 141 -4.24 -0.43 -8.78
N GLU A 142 -3.94 -0.48 -10.08
CA GLU A 142 -3.47 0.66 -10.88
C GLU A 142 -2.22 1.34 -10.27
N PHE A 143 -1.29 0.54 -9.73
CA PHE A 143 0.04 1.03 -9.34
C PHE A 143 0.87 1.38 -10.58
N ILE A 144 1.76 2.36 -10.41
CA ILE A 144 2.58 2.90 -11.49
C ILE A 144 3.94 2.20 -11.47
N SER A 145 4.26 1.51 -12.55
CA SER A 145 5.56 0.85 -12.76
C SER A 145 6.62 1.87 -13.19
N VAL A 146 7.83 1.79 -12.62
CA VAL A 146 9.01 2.56 -13.06
C VAL A 146 10.27 1.71 -13.18
N GLU A 147 11.11 2.01 -14.17
CA GLU A 147 12.45 1.45 -14.35
C GLU A 147 13.53 2.26 -13.62
N ARG A 148 13.17 3.46 -13.14
CA ARG A 148 14.07 4.49 -12.57
C ARG A 148 14.95 5.13 -13.65
N LYS A 149 14.36 5.39 -14.81
CA LYS A 149 14.94 6.10 -15.95
C LYS A 149 13.87 7.02 -16.52
N TRP A 150 14.04 8.33 -16.35
CA TRP A 150 13.00 9.31 -16.68
C TRP A 150 12.55 9.21 -18.14
N GLU A 151 13.50 8.98 -19.05
CA GLU A 151 13.28 8.87 -20.50
C GLU A 151 12.31 7.73 -20.86
N VAL A 152 12.24 6.70 -20.02
CA VAL A 152 11.32 5.55 -20.16
C VAL A 152 10.04 5.81 -19.36
N ASP A 153 10.20 6.25 -18.12
CA ASP A 153 9.14 6.30 -17.11
C ASP A 153 8.14 7.44 -17.36
N GLU A 154 8.57 8.56 -17.94
CA GLU A 154 7.72 9.73 -18.17
C GLU A 154 6.44 9.37 -18.93
N SER A 155 6.57 8.61 -20.02
CA SER A 155 5.44 8.22 -20.86
C SER A 155 4.43 7.37 -20.09
N THR A 156 4.92 6.39 -19.33
CA THR A 156 4.10 5.47 -18.52
C THR A 156 3.39 6.21 -17.39
N MET A 157 4.11 7.08 -16.68
CA MET A 157 3.54 7.91 -15.61
C MET A 157 2.46 8.84 -16.15
N ARG A 158 2.73 9.56 -17.25
CA ARG A 158 1.76 10.45 -17.89
C ARG A 158 0.51 9.69 -18.33
N GLN A 159 0.68 8.52 -18.96
CA GLN A 159 -0.44 7.68 -19.38
C GLN A 159 -1.30 7.28 -18.19
N MET A 160 -0.71 6.72 -17.13
CA MET A 160 -1.44 6.30 -15.94
C MET A 160 -2.18 7.46 -15.27
N LEU A 161 -1.48 8.57 -15.02
CA LEU A 161 -2.07 9.76 -14.38
C LEU A 161 -3.18 10.39 -15.24
N SER A 162 -3.08 10.30 -16.57
CA SER A 162 -4.13 10.78 -17.47
C SER A 162 -5.45 10.04 -17.32
N THR A 163 -5.45 8.82 -16.76
CA THR A 163 -6.66 8.06 -16.48
C THR A 163 -7.38 8.52 -15.20
N PHE A 164 -6.75 9.33 -14.36
CA PHE A 164 -7.31 9.89 -13.12
C PHE A 164 -7.75 11.35 -13.30
N LYS A 165 -8.21 11.73 -14.49
CA LYS A 165 -8.69 13.10 -14.76
C LYS A 165 -10.05 13.41 -14.13
N ASP A 166 -10.89 12.41 -13.90
CA ASP A 166 -12.21 12.58 -13.26
C ASP A 166 -12.02 12.99 -11.80
N PRO A 167 -12.44 14.20 -11.36
CA PRO A 167 -12.28 14.66 -9.98
C PRO A 167 -12.94 13.75 -8.92
N GLN A 168 -13.91 12.92 -9.31
CA GLN A 168 -14.57 11.97 -8.41
C GLN A 168 -13.66 10.78 -8.04
N ASP A 169 -12.62 10.51 -8.83
CA ASP A 169 -11.63 9.50 -8.50
C ASP A 169 -10.69 10.05 -7.41
N ALA A 170 -10.83 9.54 -6.19
CA ALA A 170 -9.88 9.84 -5.13
C ALA A 170 -8.51 9.21 -5.47
N LEU A 171 -7.43 9.94 -5.19
CA LEU A 171 -6.07 9.52 -5.49
C LEU A 171 -5.11 9.97 -4.39
N TRP A 172 -4.44 9.01 -3.77
CA TRP A 172 -3.34 9.22 -2.83
C TRP A 172 -2.09 8.59 -3.42
N LEU A 173 -1.33 9.35 -4.20
CA LEU A 173 -0.15 8.82 -4.89
C LEU A 173 1.05 8.89 -3.96
N ALA A 174 1.63 7.73 -3.62
CA ALA A 174 2.81 7.63 -2.77
C ALA A 174 4.05 7.27 -3.60
N LEU A 175 5.11 8.03 -3.38
CA LEU A 175 6.40 7.82 -4.01
C LEU A 175 7.54 8.06 -3.02
N PHE A 176 8.57 7.24 -3.18
CA PHE A 176 9.83 7.31 -2.45
C PHE A 176 10.91 7.72 -3.46
N PRO A 177 11.26 9.02 -3.55
CA PRO A 177 12.11 9.54 -4.62
C PRO A 177 13.50 8.87 -4.70
N GLU A 178 13.98 8.37 -3.57
CA GLU A 178 15.28 7.72 -3.42
C GLU A 178 15.38 6.42 -4.25
N GLY A 179 14.25 5.75 -4.53
CA GLY A 179 14.18 4.60 -5.42
C GLY A 179 14.89 3.32 -4.93
N THR A 180 15.42 3.33 -3.70
CA THR A 180 16.00 2.20 -2.96
C THR A 180 16.10 2.58 -1.48
N ASP A 181 16.09 1.60 -0.58
CA ASP A 181 16.48 1.82 0.81
C ASP A 181 17.96 2.24 0.86
N TYR A 182 18.28 3.26 1.67
CA TYR A 182 19.66 3.58 2.00
C TYR A 182 20.24 2.52 2.93
N THR A 183 21.09 1.63 2.40
CA THR A 183 22.02 0.80 3.18
C THR A 183 23.16 1.61 3.76
#